data_AF-A0A4Q3GSN4-F1
#
_entry.id   AF-A0A4Q3GSN4-F1
#
_cell.length_a   1.000
_cell.length_b   1.000
_cell.length_c   1.000
_cell.angle_alpha   90.00
_cell.angle_beta   90.00
_cell.angle_gamma   90.00
#
_symmetry.space_group_name_H-M   'P 1'
#
loop_
_entity.id
_entity.type
_entity.pdbx_description
1 polymer ?
#
loop_
_entity_poly.entity_id
_entity_poly.type
_entity_poly.pdbx_seq_one_letter_code
_entity_poly.pdbx_strand_id
1 'polypeptide(L)'
;GSQGVVLNPGWFFRVSTVITLVGGTMFLMWLGEQITSRGVGNGISLIIFAGIVANIPTTIVQTLELSRTGALPPLAAFLVLVLALVVIAGIVFFERAQRRLLIQYPKRQVGNKMFQGDTSHLPLKLNTSGVIPVIFGSSLLLLPATIASFAAQGNAPQWLQVTTALLGRGQPLYLALFAFLIIFFAFFYTAIVFNPQETADNLKRSGGFIPGIRPGERTAQHIDYVLTRITLIGALYLTVVALIPEIVHNQLAVSQFIGGTSLLIMVTVTLDTVSQIQSHLIAQQYEGLVKKSRLGGGKRR
;
A
#
# COMPACT_ATOMS: atom_id res chain seq x y z
N GLY A 1 -13.18 12.67 25.79
CA GLY A 1 -13.55 11.65 26.78
C GLY A 1 -15.05 11.67 26.96
N SER A 2 -15.72 10.53 26.81
CA SER A 2 -17.14 10.39 27.14
C SER A 2 -17.24 9.40 28.31
N GLN A 3 -17.35 9.92 29.54
CA GLN A 3 -17.83 9.12 30.67
C GLN A 3 -19.36 9.03 30.52
N GLY A 4 -19.88 7.82 30.27
CA GLY A 4 -21.34 7.58 30.19
C GLY A 4 -21.84 6.70 29.05
N VAL A 5 -20.98 6.09 28.21
CA VAL A 5 -21.46 5.25 27.09
C VAL A 5 -22.08 3.92 27.55
N VAL A 6 -21.86 3.50 28.80
CA VAL A 6 -22.31 2.19 29.30
C VAL A 6 -22.95 2.32 30.69
N LEU A 7 -24.23 1.95 30.78
CA LEU A 7 -25.04 2.02 31.99
C LEU A 7 -24.55 1.12 33.14
N ASN A 8 -23.81 0.05 32.84
CA ASN A 8 -23.18 -0.82 33.83
C ASN A 8 -21.87 -1.42 33.28
N PRO A 9 -20.68 -0.95 33.71
CA PRO A 9 -19.40 -1.53 33.34
C PRO A 9 -19.12 -2.84 34.12
N GLY A 10 -20.03 -3.82 34.02
CA GLY A 10 -19.92 -5.15 34.61
C GLY A 10 -19.15 -6.16 33.73
N TRP A 11 -18.87 -7.34 34.27
CA TRP A 11 -18.26 -8.46 33.51
C TRP A 11 -19.05 -8.84 32.27
N PHE A 12 -20.38 -8.77 32.32
CA PHE A 12 -21.24 -9.02 31.17
C PHE A 12 -20.94 -8.07 30.00
N PHE A 13 -20.76 -6.77 30.26
CA PHE A 13 -20.41 -5.80 29.22
C PHE A 13 -19.03 -6.06 28.62
N ARG A 14 -18.03 -6.42 29.46
CA ARG A 14 -16.68 -6.73 28.97
C ARG A 14 -16.69 -7.96 28.07
N VAL A 15 -17.35 -9.04 28.50
CA VAL A 15 -17.45 -10.28 27.72
C VAL A 15 -18.23 -10.06 26.42
N SER A 16 -19.37 -9.37 26.46
CA SER A 16 -20.16 -9.08 25.26
C SER A 16 -19.40 -8.17 24.28
N THR A 17 -18.67 -7.17 24.79
CA THR A 17 -17.84 -6.27 23.98
C THR A 17 -16.68 -7.01 23.32
N VAL A 18 -15.98 -7.89 24.05
CA VAL A 18 -14.90 -8.70 23.48
C VAL A 18 -15.44 -9.64 22.41
N ILE A 19 -16.54 -10.36 22.67
CA ILE A 19 -17.14 -11.28 21.69
C ILE A 19 -17.61 -10.53 20.44
N THR A 20 -18.25 -9.37 20.59
CA THR A 20 -18.73 -8.58 19.44
C THR A 20 -17.58 -7.97 18.64
N LEU A 21 -16.52 -7.45 19.28
CA LEU A 21 -15.33 -6.95 18.58
C LEU A 21 -14.58 -8.08 17.87
N VAL A 22 -14.29 -9.19 18.55
CA VAL A 22 -13.59 -10.34 17.96
C VAL A 22 -14.42 -10.96 16.84
N GLY A 23 -15.72 -11.20 17.09
CA GLY A 23 -16.65 -11.71 16.07
C GLY A 23 -16.75 -10.79 14.86
N GLY A 24 -16.83 -9.47 15.07
CA GLY A 24 -16.82 -8.48 13.99
C GLY A 24 -15.52 -8.49 13.18
N THR A 25 -14.36 -8.54 13.85
CA THR A 25 -13.05 -8.61 13.15
C THR A 25 -12.85 -9.92 12.38
N MET A 26 -13.27 -11.06 12.94
CA MET A 26 -13.23 -12.35 12.23
C MET A 26 -14.16 -12.36 11.02
N PHE A 27 -15.36 -11.77 11.15
CA PHE A 27 -16.29 -11.63 10.03
C PHE A 27 -15.69 -10.76 8.91
N LEU A 28 -15.06 -9.63 9.24
CA LEU A 28 -14.38 -8.78 8.27
C LEU A 28 -13.21 -9.49 7.59
N MET A 29 -12.44 -10.29 8.34
CA MET A 29 -11.35 -11.10 7.79
C MET A 29 -11.88 -12.15 6.80
N TRP A 30 -12.91 -12.90 7.19
CA TRP A 30 -13.57 -13.87 6.32
C TRP A 30 -14.13 -13.21 5.05
N LEU A 31 -14.76 -12.05 5.18
CA LEU A 31 -15.26 -11.27 4.05
C LEU A 31 -14.10 -10.86 3.12
N GLY A 32 -12.97 -10.44 3.68
CA GLY A 32 -11.75 -10.13 2.92
C GLY A 32 -11.21 -11.33 2.14
N GLU A 33 -11.20 -12.52 2.72
CA GLU A 33 -10.82 -13.76 2.03
C GLU A 33 -11.81 -14.14 0.92
N GLN A 34 -13.12 -13.94 1.14
CA GLN A 34 -14.13 -14.16 0.08
C GLN A 34 -13.97 -13.17 -1.08
N ILE A 35 -13.68 -11.90 -0.82
CA ILE A 35 -13.38 -10.91 -1.87
C ILE A 35 -12.12 -11.32 -2.63
N THR A 36 -11.08 -11.79 -1.94
CA THR A 36 -9.81 -12.18 -2.58
C THR A 36 -9.99 -13.43 -3.48
N SER A 37 -10.81 -14.39 -3.04
CA SER A 37 -11.02 -15.65 -3.76
C SER A 37 -11.99 -15.54 -4.94
N ARG A 38 -13.03 -14.69 -4.83
CA ARG A 38 -14.08 -14.57 -5.86
C ARG A 38 -14.06 -13.25 -6.64
N GLY A 39 -13.32 -12.26 -6.14
CA GLY A 39 -13.25 -10.92 -6.70
C GLY A 39 -11.91 -10.61 -7.38
N VAL A 40 -11.63 -9.32 -7.52
CA VAL A 40 -10.39 -8.79 -8.10
C VAL A 40 -9.71 -7.94 -7.05
N GLY A 41 -8.41 -8.12 -6.83
CA GLY A 41 -7.65 -7.39 -5.82
C GLY A 41 -7.36 -8.21 -4.55
N ASN A 42 -6.71 -7.55 -3.61
CA ASN A 42 -6.57 -8.04 -2.24
C ASN A 42 -7.78 -7.56 -1.42
N GLY A 43 -8.61 -8.49 -0.93
CA GLY A 43 -9.86 -8.17 -0.26
C GLY A 43 -9.69 -7.42 1.06
N ILE A 44 -8.64 -7.71 1.83
CA ILE A 44 -8.33 -6.96 3.06
C ILE A 44 -8.03 -5.50 2.72
N SER A 45 -7.25 -5.27 1.66
CA SER A 45 -6.91 -3.92 1.20
C SER A 45 -8.14 -3.16 0.69
N LEU A 46 -9.05 -3.85 0.00
CA LEU A 46 -10.31 -3.28 -0.47
C LEU A 46 -11.27 -2.91 0.66
N ILE A 47 -11.31 -3.68 1.76
CA ILE A 47 -12.11 -3.35 2.94
C ILE A 47 -11.58 -2.07 3.60
N ILE A 48 -10.26 -1.96 3.78
CA ILE A 48 -9.63 -0.75 4.33
C ILE A 48 -9.90 0.46 3.41
N PHE A 49 -9.73 0.27 2.10
CA PHE A 49 -10.04 1.28 1.10
C PHE A 49 -11.50 1.76 1.19
N ALA A 50 -12.47 0.85 1.21
CA ALA A 50 -13.88 1.18 1.32
C ALA A 50 -14.20 1.95 2.61
N GLY A 51 -13.58 1.55 3.73
CA GLY A 51 -13.69 2.25 5.00
C GLY A 51 -13.16 3.68 4.96
N ILE A 52 -12.03 3.91 4.27
CA ILE A 52 -11.48 5.26 4.08
C ILE A 52 -12.39 6.09 3.17
N VAL A 53 -12.80 5.54 2.01
CA VAL A 53 -13.61 6.24 1.02
C VAL A 53 -14.98 6.61 1.57
N ALA A 54 -15.60 5.76 2.39
CA ALA A 54 -16.87 6.05 3.04
C ALA A 54 -16.82 7.29 3.97
N ASN A 55 -15.65 7.63 4.51
CA ASN A 55 -15.46 8.79 5.38
C ASN A 55 -15.05 10.07 4.63
N ILE A 56 -14.78 10.01 3.33
CA ILE A 56 -14.40 11.20 2.54
C ILE A 56 -15.55 12.22 2.47
N PRO A 57 -16.81 11.83 2.13
CA PRO A 57 -17.89 12.80 2.02
C PRO A 57 -18.15 13.56 3.32
N THR A 58 -18.13 12.84 4.45
CA THR A 58 -18.31 13.44 5.79
C THR A 58 -17.18 14.41 6.12
N THR A 59 -15.93 14.03 5.81
CA THR A 59 -14.75 14.88 6.01
C THR A 59 -14.84 16.18 5.20
N ILE A 60 -15.27 16.10 3.94
CA ILE A 60 -15.43 17.28 3.07
C ILE A 60 -16.51 18.21 3.62
N VAL A 61 -17.68 17.68 3.98
CA VAL A 61 -18.78 18.47 4.57
C VAL A 61 -18.32 19.17 5.84
N GLN A 62 -17.65 18.47 6.75
CA GLN A 62 -17.15 19.06 7.99
C GLN A 62 -16.07 20.14 7.73
N THR A 63 -15.20 19.92 6.75
CA THR A 63 -14.19 20.94 6.36
C THR A 63 -14.85 22.20 5.81
N LEU A 64 -15.92 22.05 5.02
CA LEU A 64 -16.71 23.17 4.51
C LEU A 64 -17.47 23.89 5.62
N GLU A 65 -18.02 23.16 6.61
CA GLU A 65 -18.66 23.75 7.79
C GLU A 65 -17.65 24.54 8.65
N LEU A 66 -16.45 24.01 8.86
CA LEU A 66 -15.36 24.71 9.56
C LEU A 66 -14.90 25.98 8.83
N SER A 67 -14.90 25.96 7.49
CA SER A 67 -14.64 27.15 6.68
C SER A 67 -15.79 28.15 6.77
N ARG A 68 -17.04 27.70 6.90
CA ARG A 68 -18.24 28.55 7.04
C ARG A 68 -18.32 29.20 8.42
N THR A 69 -17.94 28.50 9.48
CA THR A 69 -17.93 29.03 10.86
C THR A 69 -16.75 29.96 11.15
N GLY A 70 -15.84 30.14 10.19
CA GLY A 70 -14.66 31.00 10.34
C GLY A 70 -13.54 30.40 11.18
N ALA A 71 -13.70 29.14 11.65
CA ALA A 71 -12.66 28.42 12.38
C ALA A 71 -11.45 28.10 11.49
N LEU A 72 -11.65 28.01 10.17
CA LEU A 72 -10.58 27.93 9.18
C LEU A 72 -10.70 29.05 8.15
N PRO A 73 -9.62 29.82 7.92
CA PRO A 73 -9.58 30.76 6.81
C PRO A 73 -9.90 30.05 5.49
N PRO A 74 -10.77 30.59 4.63
CA PRO A 74 -11.09 29.98 3.34
C PRO A 74 -9.85 29.70 2.48
N LEU A 75 -8.83 30.55 2.60
CA LEU A 75 -7.53 30.37 1.95
C LEU A 75 -6.80 29.10 2.44
N ALA A 76 -6.85 28.80 3.74
CA ALA A 76 -6.24 27.60 4.30
C ALA A 76 -6.98 26.33 3.84
N ALA A 77 -8.31 26.35 3.79
CA ALA A 77 -9.11 25.25 3.26
C ALA A 77 -8.79 24.97 1.78
N PHE A 78 -8.64 26.02 0.96
CA PHE A 78 -8.22 25.90 -0.43
C PHE A 78 -6.80 25.32 -0.57
N LEU A 79 -5.84 25.83 0.21
CA LEU A 79 -4.45 25.37 0.20
C LEU A 79 -4.35 23.89 0.56
N VAL A 80 -5.11 23.45 1.56
CA VAL A 80 -5.19 22.05 1.99
C VAL A 80 -5.73 21.14 0.88
N LEU A 81 -6.73 21.59 0.11
CA LEU A 81 -7.26 20.84 -1.04
C LEU A 81 -6.21 20.74 -2.16
N VAL A 82 -5.54 21.86 -2.49
CA VAL A 82 -4.45 21.86 -3.48
C VAL A 82 -3.32 20.94 -3.05
N LEU A 83 -2.94 20.97 -1.77
CA LEU A 83 -1.92 20.09 -1.22
C LEU A 83 -2.31 18.61 -1.36
N ALA A 84 -3.57 18.26 -1.08
CA ALA A 84 -4.07 16.90 -1.27
C ALA A 84 -3.93 16.43 -2.73
N LEU A 85 -4.28 17.29 -3.70
CA LEU A 85 -4.12 16.99 -5.13
C LEU A 85 -2.66 16.82 -5.53
N VAL A 86 -1.76 17.68 -5.03
CA VAL A 86 -0.32 17.58 -5.29
C VAL A 86 0.25 16.29 -4.72
N VAL A 87 -0.15 15.92 -3.49
CA VAL A 87 0.27 14.66 -2.86
C VAL A 87 -0.26 13.46 -3.65
N ILE A 88 -1.52 13.47 -4.07
CA ILE A 88 -2.10 12.41 -4.93
C ILE A 88 -1.32 12.30 -6.25
N ALA A 89 -1.06 13.40 -6.94
CA ALA A 89 -0.29 13.41 -8.18
C ALA A 89 1.13 12.88 -7.97
N GLY A 90 1.78 13.25 -6.87
CA GLY A 90 3.07 12.73 -6.45
C GLY A 90 3.04 11.21 -6.25
N ILE A 91 2.06 10.70 -5.49
CA ILE A 91 1.90 9.25 -5.26
C ILE A 91 1.71 8.52 -6.59
N VAL A 92 0.81 8.99 -7.47
CA VAL A 92 0.58 8.35 -8.77
C VAL A 92 1.84 8.34 -9.64
N PHE A 93 2.63 9.42 -9.61
CA PHE A 93 3.88 9.50 -10.35
C PHE A 93 4.91 8.46 -9.86
N PHE A 94 5.11 8.37 -8.54
CA PHE A 94 6.06 7.42 -7.95
C PHE A 94 5.58 5.96 -8.06
N GLU A 95 4.28 5.69 -7.92
CA GLU A 95 3.73 4.33 -8.03
C GLU A 95 3.73 3.81 -9.48
N ARG A 96 3.61 4.70 -10.48
CA ARG A 96 3.79 4.32 -11.89
C ARG A 96 5.26 4.20 -12.31
N ALA A 97 6.19 4.66 -11.47
CA ALA A 97 7.60 4.59 -11.77
C ALA A 97 8.10 3.14 -11.72
N GLN A 98 8.75 2.72 -12.80
CA GLN A 98 9.33 1.38 -12.94
C GLN A 98 10.74 1.49 -13.52
N ARG A 99 11.66 0.73 -12.95
CA ARG A 99 12.98 0.50 -13.54
C ARG A 99 12.90 -0.70 -14.46
N ARG A 100 13.13 -0.48 -15.75
CA ARG A 100 13.12 -1.53 -16.77
C ARG A 100 14.50 -2.17 -16.87
N LEU A 101 14.64 -3.43 -16.49
CA LEU A 101 15.85 -4.22 -16.74
C LEU A 101 15.72 -4.92 -18.09
N LEU A 102 16.58 -4.57 -19.04
CA LEU A 102 16.56 -5.19 -20.37
C LEU A 102 17.01 -6.64 -20.30
N ILE A 103 16.22 -7.51 -20.91
CA ILE A 103 16.48 -8.95 -21.03
C ILE A 103 16.49 -9.29 -22.52
N GLN A 104 17.41 -10.16 -22.90
CA GLN A 104 17.46 -10.72 -24.23
C GLN A 104 17.17 -12.21 -24.19
N TYR A 105 16.33 -12.65 -25.11
CA TYR A 105 16.18 -14.06 -25.41
C TYR A 105 17.09 -14.39 -26.60
N PRO A 106 18.02 -15.35 -26.46
CA PRO A 106 18.94 -15.72 -27.52
C PRO A 106 18.15 -16.23 -28.71
N LYS A 107 18.60 -15.84 -29.90
CA LYS A 107 18.04 -16.30 -31.18
C LYS A 107 18.09 -17.82 -31.21
N ARG A 108 16.92 -18.47 -31.24
CA ARG A 108 16.83 -19.90 -31.56
C ARG A 108 16.69 -20.05 -33.07
N GLN A 109 17.72 -20.60 -33.71
CA GLN A 109 17.61 -21.06 -35.07
C GLN A 109 16.94 -22.44 -35.06
N VAL A 110 15.74 -22.53 -35.62
CA VAL A 110 15.04 -23.80 -35.82
C VAL A 110 14.94 -24.00 -37.34
N GLY A 111 15.79 -24.88 -37.88
CA GLY A 111 15.93 -25.09 -39.33
C GLY A 111 16.63 -23.93 -40.06
N ASN A 112 16.19 -23.60 -41.28
CA ASN A 112 16.75 -22.53 -42.11
C ASN A 112 16.18 -21.12 -41.83
N LYS A 113 15.32 -20.96 -40.81
CA LYS A 113 14.73 -19.67 -40.45
C LYS A 113 15.27 -19.21 -39.10
N MET A 114 15.97 -18.08 -39.11
CA MET A 114 16.43 -17.40 -37.89
C MET A 114 15.24 -16.66 -37.29
N PHE A 115 14.73 -17.13 -36.14
CA PHE A 115 13.80 -16.33 -35.35
C PHE A 115 14.58 -15.19 -34.69
N GLN A 116 14.10 -13.96 -34.90
CA GLN A 116 14.69 -12.75 -34.33
C GLN A 116 14.60 -12.84 -32.80
N GLY A 117 15.69 -12.51 -32.12
CA GLY A 117 15.72 -12.50 -30.66
C GLY A 117 14.92 -11.30 -30.19
N ASP A 118 13.80 -11.55 -29.53
CA ASP A 118 12.99 -10.49 -28.95
C ASP A 118 13.72 -9.89 -27.75
N THR A 119 13.85 -8.57 -27.76
CA THR A 119 14.26 -7.80 -26.58
C THR A 119 13.03 -7.60 -25.70
N SER A 120 13.11 -8.07 -24.46
CA SER A 120 12.09 -7.83 -23.45
C SER A 120 12.65 -7.00 -22.31
N HIS A 121 11.81 -6.63 -21.36
CA HIS A 121 12.23 -5.99 -20.13
C HIS A 121 11.52 -6.62 -18.94
N LEU A 122 12.26 -6.82 -17.84
CA LEU A 122 11.69 -7.13 -16.54
C LEU A 122 11.41 -5.80 -15.84
N PRO A 123 10.13 -5.42 -15.64
CA PRO A 123 9.78 -4.20 -14.93
C PRO A 123 9.94 -4.42 -13.42
N LEU A 124 10.83 -3.67 -12.78
CA LEU A 124 10.93 -3.57 -11.33
C LEU A 124 10.22 -2.28 -10.89
N LYS A 125 9.08 -2.41 -10.21
CA LYS A 125 8.36 -1.26 -9.64
C LYS A 125 9.19 -0.60 -8.54
N LEU A 126 9.02 0.71 -8.35
CA LEU A 126 9.67 1.44 -7.26
C LEU A 126 9.27 0.90 -5.89
N ASN A 127 7.99 0.52 -5.76
CA ASN A 127 7.40 -0.02 -4.56
C ASN A 127 6.84 -1.42 -4.82
N THR A 128 7.68 -2.44 -4.68
CA THR A 128 7.23 -3.84 -4.74
C THR A 128 6.38 -4.22 -3.52
N SER A 129 6.57 -3.53 -2.41
CA SER A 129 5.88 -3.75 -1.14
C SER A 129 4.46 -3.18 -1.09
N GLY A 130 4.09 -2.29 -2.02
CA GLY A 130 2.85 -1.54 -1.97
C GLY A 130 2.71 -0.76 -0.66
N VAL A 131 1.51 -0.76 -0.09
CA VAL A 131 1.17 0.09 1.08
C VAL A 131 1.19 -0.63 2.40
N ILE A 132 1.42 -1.94 2.35
CA ILE A 132 1.47 -2.80 3.51
C ILE A 132 2.47 -2.29 4.58
N PRO A 133 3.69 -1.81 4.23
CA PRO A 133 4.61 -1.24 5.22
C PRO A 133 4.03 -0.05 6.01
N VAL A 134 3.31 0.83 5.34
CA VAL A 134 2.71 2.03 5.94
C VAL A 134 1.54 1.64 6.85
N ILE A 135 0.73 0.67 6.42
CA ILE A 135 -0.36 0.12 7.24
C ILE A 135 0.21 -0.49 8.52
N PHE A 136 1.21 -1.37 8.41
CA PHE A 136 1.83 -2.00 9.57
C PHE A 136 2.50 -1.00 10.51
N GLY A 137 3.23 -0.02 9.98
CA GLY A 137 3.81 1.05 10.79
C GLY A 137 2.74 1.82 11.57
N SER A 138 1.63 2.16 10.92
CA SER A 138 0.52 2.89 11.55
C SER A 138 -0.21 2.04 12.61
N SER A 139 -0.48 0.76 12.33
CA SER A 139 -1.16 -0.12 13.29
C SER A 139 -0.28 -0.43 14.50
N LEU A 140 1.03 -0.62 14.29
CA LEU A 140 1.97 -0.91 15.37
C LEU A 140 2.09 0.28 16.33
N LEU A 141 2.02 1.51 15.82
CA LEU A 141 2.02 2.72 16.65
C LEU A 141 0.69 2.96 17.37
N LEU A 142 -0.44 2.59 16.74
CA LEU A 142 -1.76 2.73 17.33
C LEU A 142 -1.97 1.79 18.53
N LEU A 143 -1.34 0.63 18.55
CA LEU A 143 -1.48 -0.33 19.65
C LEU A 143 -0.99 0.22 21.01
N PRO A 144 0.26 0.69 21.19
CA PRO A 144 0.68 1.32 22.43
C PRO A 144 -0.14 2.56 22.77
N ALA A 145 -0.45 3.40 21.77
CA ALA A 145 -1.23 4.61 21.98
C ALA A 145 -2.64 4.32 22.53
N THR A 146 -3.32 3.29 22.01
CA THR A 146 -4.64 2.89 22.49
C THR A 146 -4.57 2.30 23.89
N ILE A 147 -3.66 1.35 24.16
CA ILE A 147 -3.44 0.78 25.50
C ILE A 147 -3.19 1.89 26.52
N ALA A 148 -2.33 2.83 26.17
CA ALA A 148 -1.91 3.86 27.09
C ALA A 148 -3.01 4.95 27.26
N SER A 149 -3.85 5.19 26.24
CA SER A 149 -5.06 6.01 26.36
C SER A 149 -6.14 5.39 27.26
N PHE A 150 -6.27 4.06 27.26
CA PHE A 150 -7.17 3.34 28.15
C PHE A 150 -6.63 3.31 29.58
N ALA A 151 -5.31 3.10 29.74
CA ALA A 151 -4.65 3.14 31.05
C ALA A 151 -4.70 4.53 31.69
N ALA A 152 -4.57 5.60 30.89
CA ALA A 152 -4.66 6.99 31.36
C ALA A 152 -6.01 7.36 32.02
N GLN A 153 -7.08 6.60 31.78
CA GLN A 153 -8.40 6.84 32.40
C GLN A 153 -8.50 6.32 33.84
N GLY A 154 -7.56 5.49 34.30
CA GLY A 154 -7.51 5.02 35.70
C GLY A 154 -6.17 5.35 36.33
N ASN A 155 -6.06 6.48 37.04
CA ASN A 155 -4.87 6.90 37.83
C ASN A 155 -3.53 6.34 37.31
N ALA A 156 -3.21 6.64 36.04
CA ALA A 156 -2.03 6.07 35.42
C ALA A 156 -0.75 6.62 36.07
N PRO A 157 0.28 5.77 36.27
CA PRO A 157 1.60 6.20 36.70
C PRO A 157 2.16 7.32 35.82
N GLN A 158 2.89 8.27 36.41
CA GLN A 158 3.48 9.43 35.72
C GLN A 158 4.27 9.03 34.45
N TRP A 159 5.01 7.91 34.50
CA TRP A 159 5.79 7.41 33.35
C TRP A 159 4.91 7.06 32.15
N LEU A 160 3.69 6.58 32.40
CA LEU A 160 2.74 6.18 31.36
C LEU A 160 2.04 7.40 30.74
N GLN A 161 1.85 8.47 31.52
CA GLN A 161 1.38 9.75 31.01
C GLN A 161 2.46 10.49 30.19
N VAL A 162 3.73 10.37 30.59
CA VAL A 162 4.84 10.94 29.82
C VAL A 162 5.05 10.18 28.51
N THR A 163 4.91 8.85 28.50
CA THR A 163 5.02 8.06 27.26
C THR A 163 3.83 8.27 26.31
N THR A 164 2.60 8.43 26.82
CA THR A 164 1.44 8.80 25.97
C THR A 164 1.56 10.20 25.40
N ALA A 165 2.09 11.15 26.18
CA ALA A 165 2.38 12.47 25.68
C ALA A 165 3.42 12.38 24.56
N LEU A 166 4.55 11.72 24.80
CA LEU A 166 5.65 11.56 23.84
C LEU A 166 5.29 10.80 22.56
N LEU A 167 4.37 9.83 22.65
CA LEU A 167 3.82 9.08 21.52
C LEU A 167 2.54 9.69 20.95
N GLY A 168 2.13 10.87 21.43
CA GLY A 168 0.98 11.59 20.89
C GLY A 168 1.20 11.96 19.43
N ARG A 169 0.12 11.87 18.63
CA ARG A 169 0.14 12.34 17.24
C ARG A 169 0.60 13.80 17.18
N GLY A 170 1.48 14.11 16.22
CA GLY A 170 2.08 15.43 16.06
C GLY A 170 3.40 15.66 16.82
N GLN A 171 3.79 14.77 17.75
CA GLN A 171 5.08 14.91 18.42
C GLN A 171 6.26 14.48 17.51
N PRO A 172 7.43 15.15 17.59
CA PRO A 172 8.60 14.79 16.78
C PRO A 172 9.04 13.34 16.97
N LEU A 173 8.91 12.80 18.19
CA LEU A 173 9.24 11.41 18.50
C LEU A 173 8.31 10.43 17.78
N TYR A 174 7.00 10.71 17.77
CA TYR A 174 6.02 9.92 17.02
C TYR A 174 6.35 9.90 15.52
N LEU A 175 6.65 11.07 14.94
CA LEU A 175 7.02 11.18 13.52
C LEU A 175 8.32 10.42 13.19
N ALA A 176 9.34 10.53 14.06
CA ALA A 176 10.60 9.82 13.87
C ALA A 176 10.43 8.30 13.97
N LEU A 177 9.67 7.81 14.95
CA LEU A 177 9.41 6.39 15.12
C LEU A 177 8.52 5.85 13.99
N PHE A 178 7.55 6.64 13.53
CA PHE A 178 6.73 6.30 12.38
C PHE A 178 7.56 6.20 11.09
N ALA A 179 8.43 7.18 10.83
CA ALA A 179 9.34 7.15 9.70
C ALA A 179 10.27 5.92 9.75
N PHE A 180 10.86 5.63 10.92
CA PHE A 180 11.70 4.46 11.10
C PHE A 180 10.94 3.16 10.82
N LEU A 181 9.73 3.00 11.34
CA LEU A 181 8.91 1.81 11.11
C LEU A 181 8.53 1.65 9.64
N ILE A 182 8.17 2.73 8.94
CA ILE A 182 7.86 2.68 7.50
C ILE A 182 9.08 2.16 6.73
N ILE A 183 10.26 2.73 6.98
CA ILE A 183 11.49 2.33 6.28
C ILE A 183 11.83 0.87 6.61
N PHE A 184 11.79 0.50 7.88
CA PHE A 184 12.06 -0.86 8.33
C PHE A 184 11.12 -1.87 7.66
N PHE A 185 9.80 -1.65 7.71
CA PHE A 185 8.85 -2.55 7.10
C PHE A 185 8.91 -2.55 5.57
N ALA A 186 9.30 -1.44 4.93
CA ALA A 186 9.48 -1.40 3.48
C ALA A 186 10.63 -2.30 3.02
N PHE A 187 11.75 -2.33 3.75
CA PHE A 187 12.85 -3.26 3.47
C PHE A 187 12.49 -4.70 3.82
N PHE A 188 11.91 -4.91 5.01
CA PHE A 188 11.56 -6.23 5.51
C PHE A 188 10.55 -6.93 4.60
N TYR A 189 9.46 -6.24 4.24
CA TYR A 189 8.42 -6.83 3.39
C TYR A 189 8.91 -7.05 1.95
N THR A 190 9.72 -6.14 1.40
CA THR A 190 10.31 -6.32 0.07
C THR A 190 11.19 -7.57 0.00
N ALA A 191 12.01 -7.81 1.03
CA ALA A 191 12.89 -8.98 1.09
C ALA A 191 12.13 -10.31 1.23
N ILE A 192 10.95 -10.29 1.87
CA ILE A 192 10.09 -11.49 2.01
C ILE A 192 9.36 -11.81 0.70
N VAL A 193 8.84 -10.79 0.03
CA VAL A 193 8.00 -10.98 -1.17
C VAL A 193 8.82 -11.23 -2.42
N PHE A 194 9.94 -10.53 -2.58
CA PHE A 194 10.75 -10.61 -3.80
C PHE A 194 11.99 -11.47 -3.55
N ASN A 195 12.04 -12.65 -4.16
CA ASN A 195 13.22 -13.52 -4.15
C ASN A 195 14.06 -13.33 -5.45
N PRO A 196 15.24 -12.67 -5.38
CA PRO A 196 16.10 -12.45 -6.55
C PRO A 196 16.67 -13.74 -7.14
N GLN A 197 16.92 -14.76 -6.31
CA GLN A 197 17.48 -16.04 -6.75
C GLN A 197 16.46 -16.80 -7.61
N GLU A 198 15.23 -16.91 -7.11
CA GLU A 198 14.15 -17.58 -7.85
C GLU A 198 13.84 -16.85 -9.17
N THR A 199 13.85 -15.51 -9.15
CA THR A 199 13.64 -14.70 -10.36
C THR A 199 14.76 -14.93 -11.39
N ALA A 200 16.01 -15.01 -10.95
CA ALA A 200 17.16 -15.29 -11.82
C ALA A 200 17.14 -16.72 -12.38
N ASP A 201 16.75 -17.70 -11.59
CA ASP A 201 16.61 -19.09 -12.03
C ASP A 201 15.46 -19.26 -13.01
N ASN A 202 14.31 -18.60 -12.76
CA ASN A 202 13.20 -18.57 -13.71
C ASN A 202 13.62 -17.90 -15.02
N LEU A 203 14.36 -16.79 -14.95
CA LEU A 203 14.89 -16.13 -16.15
C LEU A 203 15.81 -17.07 -16.97
N LYS A 204 16.71 -17.78 -16.28
CA LYS A 204 17.59 -18.79 -16.88
C LYS A 204 16.80 -19.96 -17.48
N ARG A 205 15.77 -20.47 -16.80
CA ARG A 205 14.89 -21.55 -17.30
C ARG A 205 14.09 -21.12 -18.54
N SER A 206 13.63 -19.88 -18.58
CA SER A 206 12.97 -19.28 -19.76
C SER A 206 13.95 -18.95 -20.90
N GLY A 207 15.25 -19.22 -20.73
CA GLY A 207 16.28 -18.94 -21.71
C GLY A 207 16.65 -17.46 -21.84
N GLY A 208 16.11 -16.58 -21.00
CA GLY A 208 16.46 -15.16 -20.99
C GLY A 208 17.76 -14.91 -20.23
N PHE A 209 18.48 -13.85 -20.59
CA PHE A 209 19.61 -13.36 -19.82
C PHE A 209 19.69 -11.83 -19.86
N ILE A 210 20.33 -11.26 -18.84
CA ILE A 210 20.64 -9.84 -18.79
C ILE A 210 21.97 -9.61 -19.53
N PRO A 211 22.01 -8.78 -20.58
CA PRO A 211 23.24 -8.51 -21.33
C PRO A 211 24.37 -8.04 -20.40
N GLY A 212 25.56 -8.65 -20.54
CA GLY A 212 26.73 -8.31 -19.73
C GLY A 212 26.84 -9.05 -18.39
N ILE A 213 25.85 -9.88 -18.01
CA ILE A 213 25.85 -10.60 -16.73
C ILE A 213 25.66 -12.10 -16.98
N ARG A 214 26.51 -12.92 -16.33
CA ARG A 214 26.41 -14.38 -16.47
C ARG A 214 25.10 -14.90 -15.83
N PRO A 215 24.32 -15.76 -16.51
CA PRO A 215 23.08 -16.32 -15.95
C PRO A 215 23.29 -17.12 -14.66
N GLY A 216 22.32 -17.04 -13.75
CA GLY A 216 22.37 -17.69 -12.42
C GLY A 216 22.75 -16.71 -11.31
N GLU A 217 23.67 -17.09 -10.43
CA GLU A 217 24.02 -16.35 -9.22
C GLU A 217 24.41 -14.88 -9.45
N ARG A 218 25.19 -14.60 -10.51
CA ARG A 218 25.56 -13.21 -10.87
C ARG A 218 24.36 -12.36 -11.28
N THR A 219 23.34 -12.98 -11.89
CA THR A 219 22.09 -12.30 -12.25
C THR A 219 21.26 -12.01 -11.00
N ALA A 220 21.17 -12.96 -10.06
CA ALA A 220 20.49 -12.76 -8.78
C ALA A 220 21.10 -11.60 -7.99
N GLN A 221 22.44 -11.56 -7.88
CA GLN A 221 23.16 -10.48 -7.20
C GLN A 221 22.93 -9.11 -7.85
N HIS A 222 22.82 -9.05 -9.18
CA HIS A 222 22.51 -7.80 -9.86
C HIS A 222 21.07 -7.34 -9.62
N ILE A 223 20.11 -8.26 -9.68
CA ILE A 223 18.70 -7.96 -9.40
C ILE A 223 18.56 -7.47 -7.95
N ASP A 224 19.22 -8.14 -7.00
CA ASP A 224 19.24 -7.75 -5.59
C ASP A 224 19.83 -6.34 -5.39
N TYR A 225 21.03 -6.08 -5.93
CA TYR A 225 21.66 -4.76 -5.89
C TYR A 225 20.77 -3.64 -6.45
N VAL A 226 20.06 -3.94 -7.53
CA VAL A 226 19.10 -3.01 -8.15
C VAL A 226 17.90 -2.79 -7.25
N LEU A 227 17.31 -3.86 -6.70
CA LEU A 227 16.16 -3.80 -5.81
C LEU A 227 16.47 -3.01 -4.54
N THR A 228 17.56 -3.30 -3.83
CA THR A 228 17.90 -2.58 -2.59
C THR A 228 17.94 -1.07 -2.79
N ARG A 229 18.48 -0.60 -3.93
CA ARG A 229 18.56 0.83 -4.27
C ARG A 229 17.22 1.44 -4.63
N ILE A 230 16.41 0.70 -5.38
CA ILE A 230 15.04 1.11 -5.71
C ILE A 230 14.21 1.20 -4.42
N THR A 231 14.28 0.17 -3.57
CA THR A 231 13.56 0.09 -2.30
C THR A 231 13.98 1.19 -1.34
N LEU A 232 15.25 1.63 -1.33
CA LEU A 232 15.68 2.79 -0.54
C LEU A 232 14.93 4.06 -0.95
N ILE A 233 14.85 4.33 -2.26
CA ILE A 233 14.10 5.48 -2.81
C ILE A 233 12.59 5.30 -2.55
N GLY A 234 12.11 4.06 -2.70
CA GLY A 234 10.77 3.60 -2.35
C GLY A 234 10.37 3.96 -0.91
N ALA A 235 11.14 3.49 0.05
CA ALA A 235 10.93 3.71 1.47
C ALA A 235 11.00 5.19 1.84
N LEU A 236 11.93 5.94 1.24
CA LEU A 236 12.07 7.37 1.48
C LEU A 236 10.84 8.13 0.99
N TYR A 237 10.36 7.87 -0.23
CA TYR A 237 9.15 8.55 -0.73
C TYR A 237 7.92 8.18 0.11
N LEU A 238 7.73 6.89 0.46
CA LEU A 238 6.62 6.44 1.29
C LEU A 238 6.59 7.18 2.63
N THR A 239 7.78 7.34 3.22
CA THR A 239 7.97 8.07 4.48
C THR A 239 7.59 9.54 4.31
N VAL A 240 8.14 10.23 3.30
CA VAL A 240 7.83 11.65 3.06
C VAL A 240 6.34 11.87 2.84
N VAL A 241 5.71 11.05 1.99
CA VAL A 241 4.27 11.16 1.70
C VAL A 241 3.42 10.91 2.95
N ALA A 242 3.78 9.92 3.78
CA ALA A 242 3.05 9.63 5.00
C ALA A 242 3.23 10.73 6.06
N LEU A 243 4.39 11.40 6.11
CA LEU A 243 4.70 12.44 7.09
C LEU A 243 4.11 13.81 6.72
N ILE A 244 4.01 14.16 5.43
CA ILE A 244 3.52 15.49 5.00
C ILE A 244 2.19 15.85 5.67
N PRO A 245 1.14 15.01 5.62
CA PRO A 245 -0.15 15.39 6.20
C PRO A 245 -0.17 15.39 7.73
N GLU A 246 0.68 14.59 8.38
CA GLU A 246 0.84 14.62 9.85
C GLU A 246 1.45 15.95 10.31
N ILE A 247 2.42 16.49 9.57
CA ILE A 247 3.02 17.80 9.86
C ILE A 247 2.00 18.93 9.63
N VAL A 248 1.22 18.83 8.55
CA VAL A 248 0.15 19.79 8.20
C VAL A 248 -0.94 19.80 9.28
N HIS A 249 -1.34 18.62 9.75
CA HIS A 249 -2.31 18.47 10.84
C HIS A 249 -1.85 19.19 12.12
N ASN A 250 -0.57 19.04 12.49
CA ASN A 250 -0.02 19.69 13.68
C ASN A 250 -0.01 21.22 13.58
N GLN A 251 0.23 21.78 12.39
CA GLN A 251 0.33 23.24 12.21
C GLN A 251 -1.02 23.93 12.02
N LEU A 252 -1.97 23.29 11.34
CA LEU A 252 -3.25 23.92 10.98
C LEU A 252 -4.42 23.53 11.89
N ALA A 253 -4.20 22.65 12.88
CA ALA A 253 -5.21 22.15 13.82
C ALA A 253 -6.50 21.64 13.15
N VAL A 254 -6.44 21.31 11.85
CA VAL A 254 -7.54 20.71 11.10
C VAL A 254 -7.62 19.25 11.53
N SER A 255 -8.37 19.00 12.59
CA SER A 255 -8.47 17.67 13.20
C SER A 255 -9.04 16.60 12.26
N GLN A 256 -9.66 17.01 11.15
CA GLN A 256 -10.42 16.15 10.24
C GLN A 256 -9.77 16.00 8.86
N PHE A 257 -8.54 16.50 8.61
CA PHE A 257 -7.95 16.31 7.29
C PHE A 257 -7.72 14.82 7.00
N ILE A 258 -7.99 14.39 5.75
CA ILE A 258 -7.74 13.02 5.29
C ILE A 258 -6.26 12.73 5.52
N GLY A 259 -5.95 11.80 6.43
CA GLY A 259 -4.58 11.46 6.79
C GLY A 259 -3.75 11.05 5.58
N GLY A 260 -2.44 11.33 5.60
CA GLY A 260 -1.55 11.01 4.47
C GLY A 260 -1.46 9.52 4.18
N THR A 261 -1.53 8.71 5.24
CA THR A 261 -1.69 7.26 5.14
C THR A 261 -2.97 6.87 4.41
N SER A 262 -4.10 7.52 4.72
CA SER A 262 -5.37 7.25 4.06
C SER A 262 -5.35 7.60 2.56
N LEU A 263 -4.73 8.73 2.19
CA LEU A 263 -4.53 9.10 0.77
C LEU A 263 -3.63 8.08 0.05
N LEU A 264 -2.54 7.66 0.68
CA LEU A 264 -1.61 6.69 0.13
C LEU A 264 -2.30 5.34 -0.13
N ILE A 265 -3.01 4.81 0.88
CA ILE A 265 -3.81 3.57 0.76
C ILE A 265 -4.85 3.70 -0.37
N MET A 266 -5.52 4.86 -0.46
CA MET A 266 -6.55 5.07 -1.46
C MET A 266 -6.00 4.96 -2.88
N VAL A 267 -4.89 5.66 -3.17
CA VAL A 267 -4.31 5.70 -4.51
C VAL A 267 -3.76 4.33 -4.92
N THR A 268 -3.01 3.68 -4.04
CA THR A 268 -2.35 2.41 -4.37
C THR A 268 -3.32 1.27 -4.55
N VAL A 269 -4.32 1.14 -3.67
CA VAL A 269 -5.34 0.08 -3.79
C VAL A 269 -6.13 0.29 -5.08
N THR A 270 -6.46 1.54 -5.41
CA THR A 270 -7.09 1.86 -6.70
C THR A 270 -6.22 1.45 -7.89
N LEU A 271 -4.92 1.78 -7.87
CA LEU A 271 -3.99 1.42 -8.94
C LEU A 271 -3.82 -0.10 -9.07
N ASP A 272 -3.72 -0.82 -7.95
CA ASP A 272 -3.60 -2.28 -7.94
C ASP A 272 -4.87 -2.94 -8.46
N THR A 273 -6.05 -2.50 -8.02
CA THR A 273 -7.33 -3.02 -8.53
C THR A 273 -7.47 -2.78 -10.03
N VAL A 274 -7.16 -1.57 -10.52
CA VAL A 274 -7.18 -1.27 -11.96
C VAL A 274 -6.19 -2.15 -12.73
N SER A 275 -4.97 -2.32 -12.22
CA SER A 275 -3.96 -3.17 -12.85
C SER A 275 -4.40 -4.63 -12.92
N GLN A 276 -5.04 -5.16 -11.86
CA GLN A 276 -5.52 -6.55 -11.85
C GLN A 276 -6.72 -6.76 -12.77
N ILE A 277 -7.63 -5.78 -12.87
CA ILE A 277 -8.73 -5.80 -13.84
C ILE A 277 -8.17 -5.83 -15.26
N GLN A 278 -7.19 -4.97 -15.57
CA GLN A 278 -6.55 -4.96 -16.89
C GLN A 278 -5.89 -6.30 -17.24
N SER A 279 -5.17 -6.91 -16.28
CA SER A 279 -4.57 -8.24 -16.47
C SER A 279 -5.60 -9.33 -16.77
N HIS A 280 -6.75 -9.33 -16.07
CA HIS A 280 -7.84 -10.27 -16.33
C HIS A 280 -8.46 -10.07 -17.73
N LEU A 281 -8.70 -8.82 -18.13
CA LEU A 281 -9.26 -8.49 -19.44
C LEU A 281 -8.34 -8.91 -20.59
N ILE A 282 -7.03 -8.68 -20.44
CA ILE A 282 -6.03 -9.11 -21.45
C ILE A 282 -6.05 -10.64 -21.59
N ALA A 283 -6.08 -11.39 -20.49
CA ALA A 283 -6.13 -12.85 -20.54
C ALA A 283 -7.35 -13.38 -21.32
N GLN A 284 -8.52 -12.78 -21.13
CA GLN A 284 -9.74 -13.15 -21.87
C GLN A 284 -9.64 -12.82 -23.37
N GLN A 285 -8.99 -11.71 -23.75
CA GLN A 285 -8.77 -11.36 -25.15
C GLN A 285 -7.84 -12.36 -25.86
N TYR A 286 -6.86 -12.93 -25.15
CA TYR A 286 -5.99 -13.99 -25.68
C TYR A 286 -6.76 -15.27 -26.02
N GLU A 287 -7.70 -15.73 -25.18
CA GLU A 287 -8.53 -16.90 -25.49
C GLU A 287 -9.37 -16.68 -26.76
N GLY A 288 -9.93 -15.48 -26.94
CA GLY A 288 -10.70 -15.12 -28.13
C GLY A 288 -9.87 -15.18 -29.42
N LEU A 289 -8.62 -14.70 -29.38
CA LEU A 289 -7.70 -14.73 -30.52
C LEU A 289 -7.21 -16.15 -30.85
N VAL A 290 -6.91 -16.97 -29.84
CA VAL A 290 -6.48 -18.37 -30.03
C VAL A 290 -7.61 -19.25 -30.55
N LYS A 291 -8.86 -19.03 -30.09
CA LYS A 291 -10.03 -19.75 -30.60
C LYS A 291 -10.35 -19.38 -32.05
N LYS A 292 -10.18 -18.10 -32.42
CA LYS A 292 -10.39 -17.60 -33.78
C LYS A 292 -9.31 -18.08 -34.76
N SER A 293 -8.06 -18.26 -34.31
CA SER A 293 -6.98 -18.81 -35.16
C SER A 293 -7.12 -20.32 -35.41
N ARG A 294 -7.65 -21.09 -34.45
CA ARG A 294 -7.92 -22.54 -34.64
C ARG A 294 -9.05 -22.86 -35.63
N LEU A 295 -9.95 -21.91 -35.90
CA LEU A 295 -11.07 -22.07 -36.85
C LEU A 295 -10.65 -21.87 -38.33
N GLY A 296 -9.42 -21.44 -38.62
CA GLY A 296 -8.95 -21.18 -39.99
C GLY A 296 -8.29 -22.35 -40.72
N GLY A 297 -8.20 -23.54 -40.10
CA GLY A 297 -7.40 -24.67 -40.60
C GLY A 297 -8.17 -25.77 -41.35
N GLY A 298 -9.35 -25.50 -41.90
CA GLY A 298 -10.23 -26.53 -42.46
C GLY A 298 -10.64 -26.28 -43.91
N LYS A 299 -9.75 -26.54 -44.87
CA LYS A 299 -9.97 -27.08 -46.23
C LYS A 299 -8.95 -26.52 -47.23
N ARG A 300 -7.98 -27.36 -47.59
CA ARG A 300 -7.44 -27.45 -48.96
C ARG A 300 -6.91 -28.88 -49.15
N ARG A 301 -7.81 -29.75 -49.60
CA ARG A 301 -7.52 -30.91 -50.45
C ARG A 301 -8.55 -30.87 -51.56
#